data_AF-A0A1T4Q441-F1
#
_entry.id   AF-A0A1T4Q441-F1
#
_cell.length_a   1.000
_cell.length_b   1.000
_cell.length_c   1.000
_cell.angle_alpha   90.00
_cell.angle_beta   90.00
_cell.angle_gamma   90.00
#
_symmetry.space_group_name_H-M   'P 1'
#
loop_
_entity.id
_entity.type
_entity.pdbx_description
1 polymer ?
#
loop_
_entity_poly.entity_id
_entity_poly.type
_entity_poly.pdbx_seq_one_letter_code
_entity_poly.pdbx_strand_id
1 'polypeptide(L)'
;MAIDFSKNATHVVAFPSKVASAMGQYGHVINFVMNANVDNSVLGTKGTYVSFDQYNRVEVADNKVEGVIREINNSEGGNYVEFTKLDGQIFFVYNTPKSPYPEVELRDEALFYNASGDVTQGMELHLGDLVSLSDAAFTGTPAVGKTVKYSAGKYVVQ
;
A
#
# COMPACT_ATOMS: atom_id res chain seq x y z
N MET A 1 1.15 13.45 -1.46
CA MET A 1 2.25 12.61 -1.97
C MET A 1 3.30 13.52 -2.56
N ALA A 2 4.54 13.22 -2.23
CA ALA A 2 5.72 13.86 -2.80
C ALA A 2 6.13 13.17 -4.11
N ILE A 3 6.94 13.87 -4.90
CA ILE A 3 7.51 13.36 -6.16
C ILE A 3 9.03 13.27 -5.97
N ASP A 4 9.63 12.12 -6.29
CA ASP A 4 11.08 11.98 -6.39
C ASP A 4 11.59 12.54 -7.73
N PHE A 5 12.01 13.80 -7.71
CA PHE A 5 12.60 14.45 -8.89
C PHE A 5 13.97 13.88 -9.28
N SER A 6 14.63 13.12 -8.41
CA SER A 6 15.92 12.50 -8.72
C SER A 6 15.78 11.34 -9.71
N LYS A 7 14.58 10.72 -9.79
CA LYS A 7 14.27 9.57 -10.64
C LYS A 7 15.20 8.37 -10.42
N ASN A 8 15.79 8.26 -9.23
CA ASN A 8 16.74 7.19 -8.90
C ASN A 8 16.10 6.06 -8.08
N ALA A 9 14.96 6.32 -7.43
CA ALA A 9 14.19 5.31 -6.71
C ALA A 9 12.95 4.90 -7.52
N THR A 10 12.66 3.60 -7.52
CA THR A 10 11.39 3.06 -8.04
C THR A 10 10.46 2.79 -6.86
N HIS A 11 9.50 3.69 -6.63
CA HIS A 11 8.48 3.53 -5.60
C HIS A 11 7.43 2.51 -6.02
N VAL A 12 6.71 1.98 -5.03
CA VAL A 12 5.63 1.01 -5.29
C VAL A 12 4.41 1.72 -5.86
N VAL A 13 4.07 1.37 -7.10
CA VAL A 13 2.74 1.62 -7.67
C VAL A 13 1.77 0.57 -7.15
N ALA A 14 0.61 1.00 -6.64
CA ALA A 14 -0.40 0.11 -6.08
C ALA A 14 -1.80 0.71 -6.11
N PHE A 15 -2.82 -0.16 -6.12
CA PHE A 15 -4.22 0.24 -6.16
C PHE A 15 -5.10 -0.62 -5.22
N PRO A 16 -6.07 -0.02 -4.51
CA PRO A 16 -7.05 -0.75 -3.72
C PRO A 16 -8.15 -1.34 -4.60
N SER A 17 -7.82 -2.34 -5.43
CA SER A 17 -8.70 -2.85 -6.49
C SER A 17 -10.05 -3.37 -6.01
N LYS A 18 -10.08 -4.01 -4.84
CA LYS A 18 -11.29 -4.46 -4.15
C LYS A 18 -11.02 -4.48 -2.65
N VAL A 19 -11.08 -3.31 -2.05
CA VAL A 19 -10.97 -3.14 -0.59
C VAL A 19 -12.33 -2.69 -0.07
N ALA A 20 -12.97 -3.52 0.76
CA ALA A 20 -14.36 -3.33 1.18
C ALA A 20 -14.60 -1.94 1.82
N SER A 21 -13.67 -1.48 2.67
CA SER A 21 -13.77 -0.19 3.34
C SER A 21 -13.77 1.00 2.37
N ALA A 22 -13.04 0.91 1.25
CA ALA A 22 -13.00 1.94 0.21
C ALA A 22 -14.31 2.01 -0.60
N MET A 23 -15.08 0.91 -0.61
CA MET A 23 -16.38 0.82 -1.25
C MET A 23 -17.53 1.24 -0.32
N GLY A 24 -17.22 1.73 0.89
CA GLY A 24 -18.20 2.06 1.92
C GLY A 24 -18.88 0.83 2.53
N GLN A 25 -18.30 -0.36 2.34
CA GLN A 25 -18.84 -1.63 2.80
C GLN A 25 -17.95 -2.18 3.91
N TYR A 26 -18.37 -2.04 5.17
CA TYR A 26 -17.68 -2.57 6.34
C TYR A 26 -16.28 -1.95 6.61
N GLY A 27 -16.01 -1.64 7.87
CA GLY A 27 -14.73 -1.09 8.33
C GLY A 27 -14.53 0.40 8.12
N HIS A 28 -13.33 0.87 8.43
CA HIS A 28 -12.97 2.28 8.50
C HIS A 28 -11.96 2.67 7.43
N VAL A 29 -12.14 3.89 6.90
CA VAL A 29 -11.05 4.65 6.30
C VAL A 29 -10.59 5.66 7.34
N ILE A 30 -9.30 5.66 7.66
CA ILE A 30 -8.71 6.55 8.67
C ILE A 30 -7.59 7.39 8.08
N ASN A 31 -7.32 8.52 8.70
CA ASN A 31 -6.20 9.40 8.34
C ASN A 31 -4.98 9.03 9.17
N PHE A 32 -3.88 8.68 8.49
CA PHE A 32 -2.60 8.44 9.12
C PHE A 32 -1.64 9.59 8.92
N VAL A 33 -0.94 9.99 9.98
CA VAL A 33 0.27 10.81 9.87
C VAL A 33 1.45 9.88 9.66
N MET A 34 2.20 10.08 8.56
CA MET A 34 3.40 9.32 8.26
C MET A 34 4.57 9.77 9.13
N ASN A 35 5.30 8.80 9.69
CA ASN A 35 6.49 9.04 10.52
C ASN A 35 7.81 8.86 9.75
N ALA A 36 7.75 8.39 8.51
CA ALA A 36 8.87 8.18 7.61
C ALA A 36 8.40 8.27 6.15
N ASN A 37 9.34 8.42 5.23
CA ASN A 37 9.04 8.28 3.80
C ASN A 37 8.69 6.81 3.52
N VAL A 38 7.51 6.58 2.96
CA VAL A 38 7.01 5.25 2.65
C VAL A 38 6.30 5.24 1.31
N ASP A 39 6.33 4.09 0.64
CA ASP A 39 5.59 3.89 -0.59
C ASP A 39 4.08 3.84 -0.32
N ASN A 40 3.28 3.96 -1.39
CA ASN A 40 1.94 3.38 -1.34
C ASN A 40 2.05 1.86 -1.14
N SER A 41 0.95 1.23 -0.72
CA SER A 41 0.87 -0.20 -0.43
C SER A 41 1.51 -0.67 0.87
N VAL A 42 2.20 0.18 1.61
CA VAL A 42 2.63 -0.21 2.95
C VAL A 42 1.40 -0.47 3.81
N LEU A 43 1.49 -1.48 4.67
CA LEU A 43 0.47 -1.77 5.65
C LEU A 43 0.74 -1.00 6.94
N GLY A 44 -0.32 -0.71 7.68
CA GLY A 44 -0.25 -0.06 8.99
C GLY A 44 -1.29 -0.59 9.96
N THR A 45 -1.01 -0.43 11.25
CA THR A 45 -2.01 -0.54 12.31
C THR A 45 -2.30 0.84 12.89
N LYS A 46 -3.49 0.99 13.48
CA LYS A 46 -3.91 2.23 14.13
C LYS A 46 -3.06 2.52 15.38
N GLY A 47 -2.32 3.63 15.35
CA GLY A 47 -1.56 4.11 16.49
C GLY A 47 -2.33 5.12 17.35
N THR A 48 -1.57 5.97 18.04
CA THR A 48 -2.10 7.02 18.91
C THR A 48 -2.84 8.10 18.11
N TYR A 49 -3.92 8.63 18.68
CA TYR A 49 -4.58 9.83 18.15
C TYR A 49 -3.64 11.03 18.18
N VAL A 50 -3.67 11.86 17.13
CA VAL A 50 -2.84 13.06 17.00
C VAL A 50 -3.70 14.31 17.18
N SER A 51 -4.53 14.60 16.18
CA SER A 51 -5.51 15.70 16.11
C SER A 51 -6.39 15.41 14.90
N PHE A 52 -7.37 16.22 14.50
CA PHE A 52 -7.93 16.07 13.15
C PHE A 52 -9.02 15.00 12.99
N ASP A 53 -8.90 13.84 13.67
CA ASP A 53 -9.26 12.49 13.15
C ASP A 53 -8.05 11.67 12.65
N GLN A 54 -6.85 12.20 12.84
CA GLN A 54 -5.58 11.63 12.44
C GLN A 54 -4.98 10.76 13.55
N TYR A 55 -4.35 9.68 13.13
CA TYR A 55 -3.63 8.74 13.98
C TYR A 55 -2.20 8.55 13.47
N ASN A 56 -1.27 8.23 14.36
CA ASN A 56 0.03 7.77 13.91
C ASN A 56 -0.11 6.40 13.21
N ARG A 57 0.58 6.21 12.08
CA ARG A 57 0.75 4.87 11.50
C ARG A 57 1.77 4.10 12.35
N VAL A 58 1.40 2.88 12.73
CA VAL A 58 2.34 1.92 13.32
C VAL A 58 2.61 0.82 12.30
N GLU A 59 3.87 0.40 12.17
CA GLU A 59 4.23 -0.69 11.26
C GLU A 59 3.58 -2.00 11.68
N VAL A 60 3.10 -2.75 10.69
CA VAL A 60 2.57 -4.10 10.91
C VAL A 60 3.73 -5.04 11.20
N ALA A 61 3.65 -5.75 12.33
CA ALA A 61 4.63 -6.78 12.67
C ALA A 61 4.66 -7.90 11.61
N ASP A 62 5.83 -8.50 11.43
CA ASP A 62 6.03 -9.56 10.44
C ASP A 62 5.04 -10.73 10.62
N ASN A 63 4.66 -11.35 9.50
CA ASN A 63 3.79 -12.55 9.45
C ASN A 63 2.37 -12.37 10.00
N LYS A 64 1.94 -11.13 10.28
CA LYS A 64 0.54 -10.80 10.61
C LYS A 64 -0.38 -10.82 9.39
N VAL A 65 0.18 -10.67 8.20
CA VAL A 65 -0.56 -10.59 6.95
C VAL A 65 0.00 -11.59 5.95
N GLU A 66 -0.88 -12.38 5.36
CA GLU A 66 -0.57 -13.29 4.26
C GLU A 66 -1.60 -13.13 3.15
N GLY A 67 -1.17 -13.38 1.92
CA GLY A 67 -2.03 -13.35 0.75
C GLY A 67 -1.59 -14.32 -0.32
N VAL A 68 -2.40 -14.45 -1.36
CA VAL A 68 -2.11 -15.27 -2.54
C VAL A 68 -2.15 -14.39 -3.77
N ILE A 69 -1.13 -14.49 -4.62
CA ILE A 69 -1.12 -13.83 -5.92
C ILE A 69 -2.13 -14.53 -6.82
N ARG A 70 -3.19 -13.83 -7.21
CA ARG A 70 -4.27 -14.38 -8.04
C ARG A 70 -4.04 -14.18 -9.52
N GLU A 71 -3.43 -13.04 -9.88
CA GLU A 71 -3.21 -12.65 -11.26
C GLU A 71 -1.96 -11.80 -11.37
N ILE A 72 -1.28 -11.92 -12.52
CA ILE A 72 -0.14 -11.07 -12.89
C ILE A 72 -0.48 -10.42 -14.22
N ASN A 73 -0.44 -9.09 -14.21
CA ASN A 73 -0.47 -8.26 -15.40
C ASN A 73 0.86 -7.53 -15.50
N ASN A 74 1.46 -7.52 -16.70
CA ASN A 74 2.76 -6.90 -16.94
C ASN A 74 2.70 -5.36 -17.02
N SER A 75 1.59 -4.75 -16.60
CA SER A 75 1.46 -3.31 -16.39
C SER A 75 1.96 -2.91 -15.00
N GLU A 76 2.34 -1.64 -14.83
CA GLU A 76 2.63 -1.09 -13.50
C GLU A 76 1.43 -1.27 -12.56
N GLY A 77 1.70 -1.75 -11.35
CA GLY A 77 0.62 -2.08 -10.42
C GLY A 77 -0.26 -3.22 -10.93
N GLY A 78 0.29 -4.25 -11.57
CA GLY A 78 -0.47 -5.33 -12.22
C GLY A 78 -0.53 -6.68 -11.49
N ASN A 79 0.14 -6.84 -10.34
CA ASN A 79 0.07 -8.08 -9.56
C ASN A 79 -1.06 -8.02 -8.53
N TYR A 80 -2.09 -8.85 -8.69
CA TYR A 80 -3.25 -8.87 -7.80
C TYR A 80 -3.05 -9.85 -6.65
N VAL A 81 -3.05 -9.33 -5.42
CA VAL A 81 -2.89 -10.10 -4.18
C VAL A 81 -4.19 -10.10 -3.40
N GLU A 82 -4.75 -11.28 -3.16
CA GLU A 82 -5.88 -11.48 -2.27
C GLU A 82 -5.39 -11.82 -0.85
N PHE A 83 -5.88 -11.11 0.16
CA PHE A 83 -5.49 -11.35 1.55
C PHE A 83 -6.22 -12.58 2.12
N THR A 84 -5.43 -13.57 2.55
CA THR A 84 -5.92 -14.84 3.11
C THR A 84 -5.69 -14.96 4.61
N LYS A 85 -4.90 -14.07 5.20
CA LYS A 85 -4.71 -13.95 6.64
C LYS A 85 -4.48 -12.50 7.04
N LEU A 86 -5.20 -12.06 8.06
CA LEU A 86 -5.04 -10.80 8.75
C LEU A 86 -5.14 -11.08 10.25
N ASP A 87 -4.06 -10.84 11.00
CA ASP A 87 -4.00 -10.99 12.44
C ASP A 87 -4.04 -9.60 13.10
N GLY A 88 -5.26 -9.20 13.49
CA GLY A 88 -5.56 -7.87 14.01
C GLY A 88 -6.11 -6.92 12.96
N GLN A 89 -6.31 -5.66 13.37
CA GLN A 89 -6.81 -4.61 12.49
C GLN A 89 -5.67 -4.04 11.65
N ILE A 90 -5.74 -4.26 10.34
CA ILE A 90 -4.71 -3.86 9.37
C ILE A 90 -5.32 -2.88 8.37
N PHE A 91 -4.54 -1.87 8.01
CA PHE A 91 -4.91 -0.86 7.04
C PHE A 91 -3.94 -0.87 5.86
N PHE A 92 -4.48 -0.83 4.65
CA PHE A 92 -3.73 -0.58 3.43
C PHE A 92 -3.57 0.93 3.22
N VAL A 93 -2.33 1.40 3.16
CA VAL A 93 -2.04 2.82 2.96
C VAL A 93 -2.06 3.14 1.47
N TYR A 94 -2.90 4.11 1.11
CA TYR A 94 -3.02 4.58 -0.26
C TYR A 94 -3.41 6.05 -0.30
N ASN A 95 -2.70 6.80 -1.13
CA ASN A 95 -3.13 8.09 -1.63
C ASN A 95 -3.04 8.07 -3.15
N THR A 96 -3.96 8.74 -3.84
CA THR A 96 -3.90 8.85 -5.29
C THR A 96 -2.68 9.71 -5.68
N PRO A 97 -1.73 9.18 -6.47
CA PRO A 97 -0.63 9.98 -6.98
C PRO A 97 -1.18 11.03 -7.96
N LYS A 98 -0.81 12.29 -7.78
CA LYS A 98 -1.24 13.38 -8.65
C LYS A 98 -0.11 14.37 -8.84
N SER A 99 0.36 14.48 -10.07
CA SER A 99 1.32 15.52 -10.45
C SER A 99 0.62 16.85 -10.64
N PRO A 100 1.11 17.96 -10.06
CA PRO A 100 0.67 19.30 -10.42
C PRO A 100 1.32 19.78 -11.74
N TYR A 101 2.26 19.01 -12.28
CA TYR A 101 3.08 19.37 -13.42
C TYR A 101 2.51 18.82 -14.74
N PRO A 102 2.56 19.57 -15.84
CA PRO A 102 2.07 19.11 -17.13
C PRO A 102 2.95 18.06 -17.80
N GLU A 103 4.24 17.98 -17.48
CA GLU A 103 5.24 17.09 -18.07
C GLU A 103 4.85 15.61 -17.87
N VAL A 104 4.90 14.82 -18.94
CA VAL A 104 4.46 13.42 -18.94
C VAL A 104 5.33 12.57 -18.02
N GLU A 105 6.63 12.85 -18.00
CA GLU A 105 7.62 12.14 -17.19
C GLU A 105 7.45 12.39 -15.69
N LEU A 106 6.72 13.44 -15.29
CA LEU A 106 6.38 13.74 -13.90
C LEU A 106 5.02 13.18 -13.50
N ARG A 107 4.36 12.42 -14.38
CA ARG A 107 3.11 11.70 -14.12
C ARG A 107 3.32 10.21 -13.89
N ASP A 108 4.56 9.73 -14.01
CA ASP A 108 4.93 8.35 -13.67
C ASP A 108 4.64 8.09 -12.19
N GLU A 109 3.75 7.15 -11.90
CA GLU A 109 3.32 6.83 -10.54
C GLU A 109 4.45 6.24 -9.70
N ALA A 110 5.46 5.62 -10.32
CA ALA A 110 6.63 5.07 -9.64
C ALA A 110 7.56 6.15 -9.06
N LEU A 111 7.30 7.44 -9.36
CA LEU A 111 8.00 8.57 -8.73
C LEU A 111 7.33 9.06 -7.43
N PHE A 112 6.15 8.54 -7.09
CA PHE A 112 5.37 9.07 -5.97
C PHE A 112 5.57 8.25 -4.70
N TYR A 113 5.69 8.96 -3.58
CA TYR A 113 5.72 8.38 -2.25
C TYR A 113 4.97 9.25 -1.24
N ASN A 114 4.68 8.67 -0.07
CA ASN A 114 4.14 9.39 1.06
C ASN A 114 5.31 9.87 1.93
N ALA A 115 5.50 11.19 2.01
CA ALA A 115 6.61 11.76 2.76
C ALA A 115 6.36 11.73 4.27
N SER A 116 7.42 11.74 5.06
CA SER A 116 7.28 11.95 6.51
C SER A 116 6.52 13.25 6.80
N GLY A 117 5.49 13.18 7.65
CA GLY A 117 4.59 14.28 7.95
C GLY A 117 3.36 14.39 7.04
N ASP A 118 3.31 13.65 5.91
CA ASP A 118 2.11 13.59 5.09
C ASP A 118 0.94 12.94 5.85
N VAL A 119 -0.27 13.39 5.55
CA VAL A 119 -1.51 12.73 5.96
C VAL A 119 -1.99 11.84 4.82
N THR A 120 -2.19 10.55 5.11
CA THR A 120 -2.53 9.53 4.11
C THR A 120 -3.75 8.72 4.52
N GLN A 121 -4.52 8.22 3.55
CA GLN A 121 -5.62 7.32 3.87
C GLN A 121 -5.12 5.91 4.16
N GLY A 122 -5.62 5.34 5.26
CA GLY A 122 -5.54 3.91 5.58
C GLY A 122 -6.91 3.27 5.41
N MET A 123 -7.00 2.26 4.55
CA MET A 123 -8.22 1.52 4.27
C MET A 123 -8.20 0.19 5.02
N GLU A 124 -9.16 -0.04 5.92
CA GLU A 124 -9.22 -1.27 6.70
C GLU A 124 -9.39 -2.49 5.79
N LEU A 125 -8.44 -3.42 5.89
CA LEU A 125 -8.43 -4.66 5.13
C LEU A 125 -9.31 -5.72 5.79
N HIS A 126 -9.99 -6.49 4.96
CA HIS A 126 -10.73 -7.68 5.35
C HIS A 126 -10.21 -8.90 4.56
N LEU A 127 -10.48 -10.10 5.09
CA LEU A 127 -10.16 -11.33 4.37
C LEU A 127 -10.91 -11.38 3.03
N GLY A 128 -10.20 -11.74 1.96
CA GLY A 128 -10.74 -11.73 0.60
C GLY A 128 -10.70 -10.37 -0.10
N ASP A 129 -10.25 -9.30 0.58
CA ASP A 129 -9.89 -8.05 -0.11
C ASP A 129 -8.70 -8.29 -1.03
N LEU A 130 -8.65 -7.52 -2.11
CA LEU A 130 -7.69 -7.68 -3.19
C LEU A 130 -7.10 -6.33 -3.59
N VAL A 131 -5.78 -6.28 -3.65
CA VAL A 131 -5.00 -5.09 -4.02
C VAL A 131 -4.12 -5.40 -5.21
N SER A 132 -3.81 -4.38 -5.99
CA SER A 132 -2.87 -4.49 -7.10
C SER A 132 -1.54 -3.84 -6.75
N LEU A 133 -0.44 -4.49 -7.11
CA LEU A 133 0.91 -4.12 -6.69
C LEU A 133 1.89 -4.23 -7.86
N SER A 134 2.82 -3.28 -7.97
CA SER A 134 3.96 -3.37 -8.88
C SER A 134 5.01 -4.35 -8.34
N ASP A 135 5.94 -4.77 -9.20
CA ASP A 135 7.02 -5.68 -8.81
C ASP A 135 7.89 -5.12 -7.68
N ALA A 136 8.03 -3.80 -7.58
CA ALA A 136 8.74 -3.11 -6.51
C ALA A 136 8.16 -3.39 -5.11
N ALA A 137 6.91 -3.88 -5.01
CA ALA A 137 6.28 -4.24 -3.74
C ALA A 137 6.81 -5.56 -3.18
N PHE A 138 7.42 -6.40 -4.01
CA PHE A 138 7.76 -7.77 -3.66
C PHE A 138 9.24 -7.95 -3.34
N THR A 139 9.51 -8.88 -2.43
CA THR A 139 10.83 -9.51 -2.31
C THR A 139 10.72 -10.92 -2.87
N GLY A 140 11.45 -11.19 -3.96
CA GLY A 140 11.30 -12.41 -4.77
C GLY A 140 10.44 -12.17 -6.01
N THR A 141 10.38 -13.17 -6.91
CA THR A 141 9.65 -13.07 -8.17
C THR A 141 8.17 -13.42 -7.96
N PRO A 142 7.22 -12.50 -8.17
CA PRO A 142 5.79 -12.81 -8.08
C PRO A 142 5.41 -13.84 -9.15
N ALA A 143 4.56 -14.80 -8.76
CA ALA A 143 3.99 -15.80 -9.66
C ALA A 143 2.56 -16.16 -9.22
N VAL A 144 1.65 -16.39 -10.17
CA VAL A 144 0.27 -16.78 -9.88
C VAL A 144 0.24 -18.03 -8.99
N GLY A 145 -0.60 -18.00 -7.96
CA GLY A 145 -0.76 -19.08 -6.99
C GLY A 145 0.27 -19.08 -5.86
N LYS A 146 1.32 -18.24 -5.92
CA LYS A 146 2.28 -18.11 -4.82
C LYS A 146 1.68 -17.36 -3.64
N THR A 147 2.06 -17.80 -2.45
CA THR A 147 1.74 -17.10 -1.20
C THR A 147 2.76 -16.00 -0.97
N VAL A 148 2.31 -14.90 -0.38
CA VAL A 148 3.15 -13.81 0.10
C VAL A 148 2.92 -13.57 1.58
N LYS A 149 3.99 -13.19 2.29
CA LYS A 149 3.92 -12.72 3.68
C LYS A 149 4.38 -11.29 3.74
N TYR A 150 3.66 -10.45 4.48
CA TYR A 150 4.10 -9.08 4.69
C TYR A 150 5.19 -9.03 5.75
N SER A 151 6.31 -8.38 5.42
CA SER A 151 7.43 -8.15 6.32
C SER A 151 8.22 -6.93 5.87
N ALA A 152 8.67 -6.13 6.83
CA ALA A 152 9.54 -4.97 6.60
C ALA A 152 9.09 -4.04 5.44
N GLY A 153 7.78 -3.76 5.33
CA GLY A 153 7.27 -2.86 4.29
C GLY A 153 7.02 -3.49 2.92
N LYS A 154 7.31 -4.79 2.74
CA LYS A 154 7.24 -5.49 1.44
C LYS A 154 6.48 -6.82 1.55
N TYR A 155 6.12 -7.37 0.40
CA TYR A 155 5.46 -8.66 0.24
C TYR A 155 6.49 -9.73 -0.14
N VAL A 156 6.85 -10.58 0.81
CA VAL A 156 7.87 -11.63 0.63
C VAL A 156 7.22 -12.86 0.00
N VAL A 157 7.61 -13.18 -1.25
CA VAL A 157 7.12 -14.35 -1.99
C VAL A 157 7.69 -15.63 -1.35
N GLN A 158 6.82 -16.63 -1.14
CA GLN A 158 7.16 -17.92 -0.54
C GLN A 158 7.36 -19.04 -1.60
#